data_AF-A0A497LKT8-F1
#
_entry.id   AF-A0A497LKT8-F1
#
_cell.length_a   1.000
_cell.length_b   1.000
_cell.length_c   1.000
_cell.angle_alpha   90.00
_cell.angle_beta   90.00
_cell.angle_gamma   90.00
#
_symmetry.space_group_name_H-M   'P 1'
#
loop_
_entity.id
_entity.type
_entity.pdbx_description
1 polymer ?
#
loop_
_entity_poly.entity_id
_entity_poly.type
_entity_poly.pdbx_seq_one_letter_code
_entity_poly.pdbx_strand_id
1 'polypeptide(L)'
;MTVPWGDRMSNLHSMERDIKGLQSLNSIKTFFEKLGYPVIPPLPEDISRLPKGACEPIAAVHRLVDLGDGSPLRIFHIELKHETIRRTDIRRFLEAFYRHYPQGENLFVFVPPSYEEIVFVSPRRLPDPKDPGKVRLWLRILPVRRERPYRTELEVLSSMRTDGILDPQELWRRHDEAFSVQRVTEQFFRDYTEVFNRVRSYLLNTHRDNGSEWARDYAHQLLNRIMFLYFIARKRWILGPDGEPDRDFMRHFWEAYRDAGDKDKFHSQWLPVLFFEAFNGKWINSPEYRKRFPSWLISALSQAPFLNGGLYSWRPGLDDRLQHPLPDEFFELLFERWIVDTFPGLFERYNFTVVESGRFDEEVAVDPEMLGMVYERLVNVTFETGDSEDDLRGAAGIFYTPRTEIDLMCRLALVDWLSNHLGKDYKDLLYRWVFALSEEEKEEADEEVTKEGLWERLNTLVRRVRVCDPACGSGSFLVGMMLVLDDLQARCDQALGEEETPYERRKRILQDQLYGVDVMEWAVRVAELRLWLQLIVETELHPAELHFKPLLPNLNFKLRPGDSLLQTLGDLDLSPFRRRELPIPRHLKGRITQLKGKKRRFFQGEAPDLTETTLKNEELNLFRDIL
;
A
#
# COMPACT_ATOMS: atom_id res chain seq x y z
N MET A 1 19.62 -26.87 -6.68
CA MET A 1 19.35 -28.02 -5.79
C MET A 1 18.42 -27.54 -4.70
N THR A 2 17.18 -28.01 -4.68
CA THR A 2 16.20 -27.66 -3.65
C THR A 2 16.55 -28.39 -2.36
N VAL A 3 16.90 -27.63 -1.32
CA VAL A 3 17.13 -28.13 0.04
C VAL A 3 15.87 -28.91 0.51
N PRO A 4 16.00 -30.11 1.10
CA PRO A 4 14.86 -30.87 1.61
C PRO A 4 13.99 -30.03 2.56
N TRP A 5 12.68 -30.26 2.54
CA TRP A 5 11.69 -29.45 3.26
C TRP A 5 11.98 -29.35 4.78
N GLY A 6 12.42 -30.44 5.40
CA GLY A 6 12.79 -30.48 6.82
C GLY A 6 14.03 -29.63 7.16
N ASP A 7 15.04 -29.63 6.29
CA ASP A 7 16.25 -28.81 6.47
C ASP A 7 15.94 -27.32 6.31
N ARG A 8 15.01 -26.98 5.41
CA ARG A 8 14.57 -25.59 5.21
C ARG A 8 13.82 -25.04 6.43
N MET A 9 12.94 -25.84 7.04
CA MET A 9 12.26 -25.44 8.28
C MET A 9 13.21 -25.31 9.47
N SER A 10 14.14 -26.25 9.63
CA SER A 10 15.17 -26.18 10.68
C SER A 10 16.01 -24.90 10.58
N ASN A 11 16.38 -24.51 9.35
CA ASN A 11 17.12 -23.27 9.08
C ASN A 11 16.31 -22.02 9.46
N LEU A 12 14.99 -21.97 9.17
CA LEU A 12 14.14 -20.83 9.54
C LEU A 12 13.94 -20.70 11.06
N HIS A 13 13.81 -21.81 11.79
CA HIS A 13 13.73 -21.77 13.26
C HIS A 13 15.05 -21.31 13.90
N SER A 14 16.19 -21.71 13.33
CA SER A 14 17.49 -21.19 13.74
C SER A 14 17.58 -19.68 13.47
N MET A 15 17.15 -19.24 12.29
CA MET A 15 17.12 -17.83 11.92
C MET A 15 16.25 -17.01 12.87
N GLU A 16 15.03 -17.47 13.19
CA GLU A 16 14.15 -16.79 14.15
C GLU A 16 14.84 -16.60 15.52
N ARG A 17 15.54 -17.62 16.00
CA ARG A 17 16.30 -17.55 17.26
C ARG A 17 17.45 -16.55 17.18
N ASP A 18 18.16 -16.53 16.07
CA ASP A 18 19.28 -15.62 15.84
C ASP A 18 18.79 -14.16 15.78
N ILE A 19 17.67 -13.90 15.10
CA ILE A 19 17.04 -12.57 15.04
C ILE A 19 16.59 -12.11 16.42
N LYS A 20 15.92 -12.96 17.20
CA LYS A 20 15.49 -12.59 18.58
C LYS A 20 16.66 -12.15 19.46
N GLY A 21 17.85 -12.71 19.23
CA GLY A 21 19.08 -12.38 19.97
C GLY A 21 19.76 -11.06 19.59
N LEU A 22 19.26 -10.32 18.59
CA LEU A 22 19.88 -9.10 18.08
C LEU A 22 19.62 -7.89 19.00
N GLN A 23 20.35 -7.78 20.11
CA GLN A 23 20.14 -6.74 21.13
C GLN A 23 21.33 -5.77 21.28
N SER A 24 22.35 -5.91 20.44
CA SER A 24 23.57 -5.11 20.48
C SER A 24 24.38 -5.20 19.18
N LEU A 25 25.31 -4.26 18.99
CA LEU A 25 26.33 -4.31 17.94
C LEU A 25 27.05 -5.67 17.86
N ASN A 26 27.42 -6.24 19.01
CA ASN A 26 28.09 -7.55 19.06
C ASN A 26 27.18 -8.69 18.57
N SER A 27 25.89 -8.67 18.93
CA SER A 27 24.95 -9.69 18.44
C SER A 27 24.71 -9.60 16.93
N ILE A 28 24.69 -8.39 16.35
CA ILE A 28 24.60 -8.19 14.89
C ILE A 28 25.86 -8.70 14.20
N LYS A 29 27.03 -8.44 14.77
CA LYS A 29 28.29 -9.02 14.32
C LYS A 29 28.21 -10.56 14.31
N THR A 30 27.84 -11.17 15.43
CA THR A 30 27.71 -12.64 15.54
C THR A 30 26.69 -13.21 14.57
N PHE A 31 25.62 -12.47 14.28
CA PHE A 31 24.64 -12.86 13.27
C PHE A 31 25.27 -12.97 11.87
N PHE A 32 26.04 -11.98 11.43
CA PHE A 32 26.74 -12.08 10.14
C PHE A 32 27.85 -13.16 10.14
N GLU A 33 28.52 -13.41 11.27
CA GLU A 33 29.45 -14.54 11.42
C GLU A 33 28.73 -15.88 11.19
N LYS A 34 27.53 -16.06 11.76
CA LYS A 34 26.70 -17.27 11.56
C LYS A 34 26.20 -17.44 10.12
N LEU A 35 25.96 -16.32 9.42
CA LEU A 35 25.64 -16.34 8.00
C LEU A 35 26.87 -16.67 7.12
N GLY A 36 28.07 -16.72 7.70
CA GLY A 36 29.32 -17.11 7.05
C GLY A 36 30.11 -15.94 6.45
N TYR A 37 29.83 -14.70 6.89
CA TYR A 37 30.60 -13.52 6.47
C TYR A 37 31.91 -13.39 7.27
N PRO A 38 32.99 -12.87 6.64
CA PRO A 38 34.23 -12.56 7.33
C PRO A 38 34.08 -11.23 8.09
N VAL A 39 33.61 -11.31 9.33
CA VAL A 39 33.34 -10.14 10.17
C VAL A 39 34.64 -9.64 10.83
N ILE A 40 34.86 -8.32 10.76
CA ILE A 40 36.00 -7.64 11.38
C ILE A 40 35.65 -7.16 12.81
N PRO A 41 36.64 -6.76 13.64
CA PRO A 41 36.34 -5.94 14.81
C PRO A 41 35.55 -4.68 14.38
N PRO A 42 34.41 -4.33 15.01
CA PRO A 42 33.59 -3.21 14.59
C PRO A 42 34.43 -1.93 14.46
N LEU A 43 34.53 -1.41 13.24
CA LEU A 43 35.34 -0.24 12.94
C LEU A 43 34.44 1.00 12.83
N PRO A 44 34.61 2.02 13.68
CA PRO A 44 33.85 3.26 13.57
C PRO A 44 34.12 3.96 12.23
N GLU A 45 33.08 4.44 11.56
CA GLU A 45 33.20 5.23 10.34
C GLU A 45 33.07 6.73 10.66
N ASP A 46 33.97 7.53 10.07
CA ASP A 46 33.95 8.98 10.23
C ASP A 46 32.91 9.60 9.29
N ILE A 47 31.74 9.92 9.85
CA ILE A 47 30.64 10.60 9.14
C ILE A 47 30.68 12.12 9.27
N SER A 48 31.73 12.71 9.88
CA SER A 48 31.80 14.16 10.12
C SER A 48 31.82 15.01 8.84
N ARG A 49 32.18 14.39 7.70
CA ARG A 49 32.20 15.02 6.38
C ARG A 49 30.83 15.13 5.73
N LEU A 50 29.84 14.35 6.20
CA LEU A 50 28.50 14.38 5.64
C LEU A 50 27.73 15.63 6.12
N PRO A 51 26.69 16.08 5.37
CA PRO A 51 25.88 17.22 5.77
C PRO A 51 25.23 17.03 7.15
N LYS A 52 25.18 18.10 7.96
CA LYS A 52 24.67 18.05 9.36
C LYS A 52 23.32 17.36 9.49
N GLY A 53 22.37 17.69 8.62
CA GLY A 53 21.03 17.10 8.67
C GLY A 53 20.97 15.61 8.30
N ALA A 54 21.96 15.08 7.58
CA ALA A 54 22.09 13.65 7.32
C ALA A 54 22.64 12.90 8.55
N CYS A 55 23.52 13.54 9.33
CA CYS A 55 24.10 12.98 10.55
C CYS A 55 23.23 13.18 11.80
N GLU A 56 22.30 14.14 11.77
CA GLU A 56 21.43 14.49 12.88
C GLU A 56 20.71 13.27 13.50
N PRO A 57 20.05 12.38 12.73
CA PRO A 57 19.39 11.19 13.30
C PRO A 57 20.36 10.07 13.72
N ILE A 58 21.64 10.14 13.33
CA ILE A 58 22.61 9.04 13.48
C ILE A 58 23.43 9.21 14.77
N ALA A 59 23.45 8.17 15.60
CA ALA A 59 24.25 8.08 16.82
C ALA A 59 25.66 7.53 16.55
N ALA A 60 25.75 6.42 15.81
CA ALA A 60 27.03 5.78 15.48
C ALA A 60 26.94 4.98 14.18
N VAL A 61 28.08 4.82 13.50
CA VAL A 61 28.22 3.98 12.30
C VAL A 61 29.44 3.09 12.48
N HIS A 62 29.24 1.78 12.36
CA HIS A 62 30.29 0.78 12.47
C HIS A 62 30.32 -0.13 11.25
N ARG A 63 31.48 -0.27 10.62
CA ARG A 63 31.72 -1.27 9.58
C ARG A 63 31.98 -2.64 10.23
N LEU A 64 31.22 -3.64 9.79
CA LEU A 64 31.26 -5.01 10.30
C LEU A 64 31.91 -5.98 9.32
N VAL A 65 31.73 -5.77 8.02
CA VAL A 65 32.32 -6.60 6.96
C VAL A 65 32.99 -5.67 5.95
N ASP A 66 34.17 -6.06 5.48
CA ASP A 66 34.88 -5.42 4.38
C ASP A 66 35.55 -6.50 3.54
N LEU A 67 34.95 -6.81 2.38
CA LEU A 67 35.33 -7.94 1.56
C LEU A 67 35.70 -7.49 0.14
N GLY A 68 36.97 -7.68 -0.23
CA GLY A 68 37.50 -7.42 -1.56
C GLY A 68 38.17 -6.05 -1.72
N ASP A 69 39.25 -5.98 -2.52
CA ASP A 69 40.10 -4.79 -2.63
C ASP A 69 39.74 -3.85 -3.82
N GLY A 70 38.77 -4.24 -4.67
CA GLY A 70 38.40 -3.50 -5.89
C GLY A 70 36.92 -3.14 -6.02
N SER A 71 36.01 -4.10 -5.85
CA SER A 71 34.55 -3.87 -5.73
C SER A 71 34.10 -4.40 -4.37
N PRO A 72 34.39 -3.65 -3.29
CA PRO A 72 34.23 -4.16 -1.94
C PRO A 72 32.75 -4.39 -1.63
N LEU A 73 32.45 -5.54 -1.04
CA LEU A 73 31.18 -5.76 -0.35
C LEU A 73 31.35 -5.39 1.13
N ARG A 74 30.55 -4.44 1.61
CA ARG A 74 30.61 -3.97 3.00
C ARG A 74 29.28 -4.09 3.69
N ILE A 75 29.34 -4.31 5.00
CA ILE A 75 28.15 -4.32 5.85
C ILE A 75 28.36 -3.31 6.98
N PHE A 76 27.43 -2.38 7.13
CA PHE A 76 27.45 -1.33 8.13
C PHE A 76 26.32 -1.52 9.14
N HIS A 77 26.63 -1.29 10.40
CA HIS A 77 25.67 -1.14 11.49
C HIS A 77 25.52 0.35 11.81
N ILE A 78 24.27 0.83 11.83
CA ILE A 78 23.94 2.24 12.04
C ILE A 78 22.99 2.33 13.23
N GLU A 79 23.42 3.02 14.27
CA GLU A 79 22.62 3.31 15.45
C GLU A 79 21.92 4.65 15.27
N LEU A 80 20.61 4.69 15.51
CA LEU A 80 19.81 5.91 15.50
C LEU A 80 19.72 6.53 16.90
N LYS A 81 19.49 7.83 16.96
CA LYS A 81 19.25 8.56 18.23
C LYS A 81 17.82 8.42 18.75
N HIS A 82 16.90 7.96 17.91
CA HIS A 82 15.46 7.92 18.19
C HIS A 82 14.90 6.51 17.97
N GLU A 83 13.78 6.20 18.62
CA GLU A 83 13.13 4.89 18.52
C GLU A 83 12.43 4.65 17.17
N THR A 84 11.96 5.72 16.52
CA THR A 84 11.24 5.60 15.25
C THR A 84 12.22 5.66 14.08
N ILE A 85 12.24 4.60 13.28
CA ILE A 85 13.01 4.55 12.04
C ILE A 85 12.19 5.21 10.92
N ARG A 86 12.64 6.36 10.41
CA ARG A 86 11.97 7.05 9.30
C ARG A 86 12.68 6.78 7.98
N ARG A 87 11.92 6.49 6.92
CA ARG A 87 12.48 6.28 5.58
C ARG A 87 13.20 7.52 5.05
N THR A 88 12.71 8.71 5.38
CA THR A 88 13.33 10.00 5.05
C THR A 88 14.74 10.11 5.65
N ASP A 89 14.92 9.65 6.90
CA ASP A 89 16.21 9.68 7.58
C ASP A 89 17.19 8.69 6.93
N ILE A 90 16.73 7.48 6.60
CA ILE A 90 17.50 6.47 5.86
C ILE A 90 17.96 7.04 4.51
N ARG A 91 17.03 7.57 3.70
CA ARG A 91 17.34 8.09 2.38
C ARG A 91 18.31 9.27 2.45
N ARG A 92 18.03 10.25 3.31
CA ARG A 92 18.88 11.43 3.50
C ARG A 92 20.31 11.04 3.89
N PHE A 93 20.46 10.08 4.80
CA PHE A 93 21.76 9.57 5.20
C PHE A 93 22.47 8.84 4.05
N LEU A 94 21.79 7.92 3.36
CA LEU A 94 22.41 7.10 2.31
C LEU A 94 22.77 7.91 1.06
N GLU A 95 21.95 8.88 0.66
CA GLU A 95 22.28 9.78 -0.45
C GLU A 95 23.53 10.62 -0.13
N ALA A 96 23.61 11.16 1.09
CA ALA A 96 24.81 11.85 1.56
C ALA A 96 26.03 10.92 1.60
N PHE A 97 25.86 9.69 2.10
CA PHE A 97 26.92 8.70 2.21
C PHE A 97 27.48 8.34 0.83
N TYR A 98 26.65 7.94 -0.12
CA TYR A 98 27.11 7.54 -1.46
C TYR A 98 27.66 8.70 -2.29
N ARG A 99 27.27 9.95 -2.00
CA ARG A 99 27.90 11.13 -2.62
C ARG A 99 29.36 11.29 -2.21
N HIS A 100 29.71 10.94 -0.96
CA HIS A 100 31.08 11.02 -0.45
C HIS A 100 31.86 9.72 -0.65
N TYR A 101 31.17 8.58 -0.66
CA TYR A 101 31.73 7.23 -0.81
C TYR A 101 31.02 6.51 -1.96
N PRO A 102 31.28 6.89 -3.23
CA PRO A 102 30.52 6.41 -4.38
C PRO A 102 30.79 4.95 -4.77
N GLN A 103 31.79 4.29 -4.16
CA GLN A 103 32.25 2.95 -4.52
C GLN A 103 31.83 1.89 -3.52
N GLY A 104 31.72 0.65 -4.02
CA GLY A 104 31.39 -0.54 -3.23
C GLY A 104 29.91 -0.87 -3.23
N GLU A 105 29.62 -2.14 -2.93
CA GLU A 105 28.29 -2.66 -2.70
C GLU A 105 28.07 -2.77 -1.19
N ASN A 106 27.09 -2.06 -0.66
CA ASN A 106 26.96 -1.89 0.79
C ASN A 106 25.57 -2.32 1.27
N LEU A 107 25.54 -3.19 2.28
CA LEU A 107 24.34 -3.48 3.07
C LEU A 107 24.39 -2.64 4.35
N PHE A 108 23.29 -1.97 4.69
CA PHE A 108 23.17 -1.17 5.90
C PHE A 108 22.14 -1.77 6.85
N VAL A 109 22.45 -1.82 8.14
CA VAL A 109 21.56 -2.30 9.19
C VAL A 109 21.30 -1.15 10.16
N PHE A 110 20.13 -0.53 10.04
CA PHE A 110 19.68 0.55 10.92
C PHE A 110 18.97 -0.03 12.14
N VAL A 111 19.36 0.44 13.32
CA VAL A 111 18.77 0.03 14.59
C VAL A 111 18.41 1.24 15.46
N PRO A 112 17.23 1.23 16.11
CA PRO A 112 16.89 2.19 17.16
C PRO A 112 17.55 1.79 18.48
N PRO A 113 17.57 2.67 19.50
CA PRO A 113 18.16 2.35 20.79
C PRO A 113 17.59 1.08 21.45
N SER A 114 16.30 0.78 21.25
CA SER A 114 15.65 -0.43 21.79
C SER A 114 15.95 -1.75 21.06
N TYR A 115 16.43 -1.69 19.82
CA TYR A 115 16.52 -2.85 18.91
C TYR A 115 15.19 -3.60 18.71
N GLU A 116 14.02 -2.98 18.95
CA GLU A 116 12.72 -3.63 18.72
C GLU A 116 12.46 -3.91 17.24
N GLU A 117 12.85 -2.98 16.38
CA GLU A 117 12.74 -3.08 14.92
C GLU A 117 14.14 -2.89 14.32
N ILE A 118 14.53 -3.77 13.40
CA ILE A 118 15.84 -3.76 12.74
C ILE A 118 15.59 -3.62 11.25
N VAL A 119 16.21 -2.62 10.61
CA VAL A 119 15.95 -2.34 9.19
C VAL A 119 17.20 -2.62 8.37
N PHE A 120 17.12 -3.64 7.52
CA PHE A 120 18.16 -3.94 6.55
C PHE A 120 17.88 -3.18 5.25
N VAL A 121 18.87 -2.48 4.73
CA VAL A 121 18.75 -1.70 3.49
C VAL A 121 19.81 -2.14 2.51
N SER A 122 19.37 -2.60 1.33
CA SER A 122 20.22 -2.97 0.19
C SER A 122 20.01 -1.99 -0.97
N PRO A 123 20.82 -0.92 -1.06
CA PRO A 123 20.69 0.11 -2.11
C PRO A 123 21.20 -0.40 -3.46
N ARG A 124 20.48 -0.11 -4.55
CA ARG A 124 21.01 -0.14 -5.91
C ARG A 124 21.38 1.27 -6.36
N ARG A 125 22.60 1.40 -6.90
CA ARG A 125 23.07 2.64 -7.50
C ARG A 125 22.54 2.74 -8.92
N LEU A 126 21.82 3.82 -9.22
CA LEU A 126 21.37 4.18 -10.55
C LEU A 126 22.22 5.37 -11.02
N PRO A 127 23.20 5.17 -11.92
CA PRO A 127 23.96 6.28 -12.48
C PRO A 127 23.04 7.18 -13.30
N ASP A 128 23.16 8.50 -13.12
CA ASP A 128 22.42 9.45 -13.96
C ASP A 128 22.99 9.39 -15.40
N PRO A 129 22.14 9.19 -16.43
CA PRO A 129 22.59 9.12 -17.82
C PRO A 129 23.27 10.41 -18.32
N LYS A 130 22.97 11.56 -17.71
CA LYS A 130 23.48 12.88 -18.10
C LYS A 130 24.65 13.35 -17.23
N ASP A 131 24.73 12.89 -15.98
CA ASP A 131 25.83 13.21 -15.07
C ASP A 131 26.30 11.96 -14.29
N PRO A 132 27.36 11.28 -14.75
CA PRO A 132 27.89 10.09 -14.07
C PRO A 132 28.32 10.33 -12.61
N GLY A 133 28.52 11.58 -12.19
CA GLY A 133 28.81 11.95 -10.81
C GLY A 133 27.57 12.01 -9.90
N LYS A 134 26.37 12.11 -10.48
CA LYS A 134 25.09 12.09 -9.77
C LYS A 134 24.58 10.66 -9.69
N VAL A 135 24.65 10.06 -8.51
CA VAL A 135 24.12 8.71 -8.25
C VAL A 135 22.75 8.84 -7.61
N ARG A 136 21.72 8.30 -8.27
CA ARG A 136 20.40 8.11 -7.65
C ARG A 136 20.39 6.74 -6.96
N LEU A 137 19.74 6.67 -5.80
CA LEU A 137 19.66 5.42 -5.03
C LEU A 137 18.25 4.85 -5.11
N TRP A 138 18.17 3.60 -5.53
CA TRP A 138 16.99 2.76 -5.36
C TRP A 138 17.17 1.93 -4.09
N LEU A 139 16.42 2.25 -3.04
CA LEU A 139 16.52 1.57 -1.75
C LEU A 139 15.55 0.39 -1.70
N ARG A 140 16.06 -0.78 -1.30
CA ARG A 140 15.25 -1.94 -0.94
C ARG A 140 15.36 -2.14 0.56
N ILE A 141 14.24 -1.98 1.25
CA ILE A 141 14.18 -1.86 2.70
C ILE A 141 13.46 -3.09 3.26
N LEU A 142 14.10 -3.81 4.18
CA LEU A 142 13.53 -4.94 4.90
C LEU A 142 13.47 -4.60 6.40
N PRO A 143 12.34 -4.06 6.89
CA PRO A 143 12.11 -3.94 8.33
C PRO A 143 11.86 -5.33 8.92
N VAL A 144 12.41 -5.58 10.10
CA VAL A 144 12.31 -6.86 10.81
C VAL A 144 11.97 -6.61 12.26
N ARG A 145 10.87 -7.18 12.73
CA ARG A 145 10.48 -7.12 14.16
C ARG A 145 11.28 -8.17 14.94
N ARG A 146 12.15 -7.74 15.84
CA ARG A 146 13.08 -8.63 16.55
C ARG A 146 12.38 -9.78 17.27
N GLU A 147 11.32 -9.47 18.02
CA GLU A 147 10.59 -10.47 18.82
C GLU A 147 9.62 -11.34 18.01
N ARG A 148 9.18 -10.86 16.84
CA ARG A 148 8.15 -11.51 16.02
C ARG A 148 8.44 -11.29 14.51
N PRO A 149 9.54 -11.86 13.98
CA PRO A 149 9.86 -11.72 12.57
C PRO A 149 8.86 -12.50 11.71
N TYR A 150 8.50 -11.94 10.56
CA TYR A 150 7.64 -12.64 9.59
C TYR A 150 8.45 -13.68 8.83
N ARG A 151 7.78 -14.73 8.32
CA ARG A 151 8.44 -15.79 7.55
C ARG A 151 9.21 -15.23 6.35
N THR A 152 8.63 -14.30 5.61
CA THR A 152 9.30 -13.67 4.45
C THR A 152 10.63 -13.03 4.85
N GLU A 153 10.69 -12.37 6.01
CA GLU A 153 11.93 -11.74 6.52
C GLU A 153 12.99 -12.80 6.82
N LEU A 154 12.60 -13.89 7.50
CA LEU A 154 13.50 -15.01 7.78
C LEU A 154 14.02 -15.66 6.49
N GLU A 155 13.18 -15.80 5.46
CA GLU A 155 13.59 -16.34 4.17
C GLU A 155 14.54 -15.40 3.41
N VAL A 156 14.28 -14.09 3.42
CA VAL A 156 15.18 -13.09 2.83
C VAL A 156 16.55 -13.17 3.50
N LEU A 157 16.59 -13.11 4.84
CA LEU A 157 17.84 -13.12 5.59
C LEU A 157 18.59 -14.46 5.48
N SER A 158 17.87 -15.58 5.48
CA SER A 158 18.46 -16.91 5.26
C SER A 158 19.05 -17.07 3.85
N SER A 159 18.47 -16.41 2.84
CA SER A 159 18.99 -16.44 1.47
C SER A 159 20.30 -15.65 1.30
N MET A 160 20.68 -14.82 2.27
CA MET A 160 21.95 -14.10 2.28
C MET A 160 23.12 -14.93 2.82
N ARG A 161 22.92 -16.19 3.25
CA ARG A 161 24.01 -17.04 3.73
C ARG A 161 25.09 -17.17 2.65
N THR A 162 26.36 -17.16 3.07
CA THR A 162 27.49 -17.25 2.13
C THR A 162 27.68 -18.66 1.59
N ASP A 163 27.31 -19.68 2.39
CA ASP A 163 27.54 -21.10 2.10
C ASP A 163 29.00 -21.39 1.68
N GLY A 164 29.95 -20.64 2.24
CA GLY A 164 31.38 -20.74 1.93
C GLY A 164 31.85 -19.91 0.73
N ILE A 165 30.96 -19.20 0.03
CA ILE A 165 31.31 -18.28 -1.06
C ILE A 165 31.75 -16.93 -0.48
N LEU A 166 32.93 -16.47 -0.87
CA LEU A 166 33.50 -15.17 -0.45
C LEU A 166 33.81 -14.24 -1.62
N ASP A 167 33.25 -14.52 -2.79
CA ASP A 167 33.31 -13.59 -3.93
C ASP A 167 32.32 -12.42 -3.71
N PRO A 168 32.78 -11.15 -3.68
CA PRO A 168 31.90 -10.00 -3.43
C PRO A 168 30.75 -9.86 -4.43
N GLN A 169 30.99 -10.16 -5.72
CA GLN A 169 29.99 -9.97 -6.77
C GLN A 169 28.88 -11.01 -6.67
N GLU A 170 29.23 -12.27 -6.42
CA GLU A 170 28.26 -13.35 -6.22
C GLU A 170 27.45 -13.14 -4.92
N LEU A 171 28.09 -12.70 -3.84
CA LEU A 171 27.37 -12.36 -2.60
C LEU A 171 26.41 -11.19 -2.81
N TRP A 172 26.82 -10.16 -3.56
CA TRP A 172 25.93 -9.05 -3.90
C TRP A 172 24.77 -9.50 -4.79
N ARG A 173 25.00 -10.39 -5.76
CA ARG A 173 23.92 -11.00 -6.56
C ARG A 173 22.92 -11.76 -5.68
N ARG A 174 23.39 -12.48 -4.65
CA ARG A 174 22.49 -13.12 -3.67
C ARG A 174 21.69 -12.10 -2.87
N HIS A 175 22.29 -11.01 -2.42
CA HIS A 175 21.55 -9.91 -1.76
C HIS A 175 20.51 -9.33 -2.71
N ASP A 176 20.89 -9.14 -3.97
CA ASP A 176 20.04 -8.57 -5.00
C ASP A 176 18.76 -9.38 -5.23
N GLU A 177 18.90 -10.72 -5.26
CA GLU A 177 17.79 -11.68 -5.36
C GLU A 177 17.00 -11.81 -4.06
N ALA A 178 17.70 -11.79 -2.91
CA ALA A 178 17.07 -11.93 -1.59
C ALA A 178 16.09 -10.79 -1.32
N PHE A 179 16.51 -9.54 -1.59
CA PHE A 179 15.72 -8.31 -1.43
C PHE A 179 14.79 -8.01 -2.61
N SER A 180 14.57 -8.96 -3.53
CA SER A 180 13.64 -8.78 -4.64
C SER A 180 12.19 -8.74 -4.15
N VAL A 181 11.56 -7.57 -4.31
CA VAL A 181 10.14 -7.36 -4.02
C VAL A 181 9.28 -8.22 -4.95
N GLN A 182 9.64 -8.31 -6.24
CA GLN A 182 8.97 -9.15 -7.22
C GLN A 182 8.87 -10.62 -6.75
N ARG A 183 9.92 -11.16 -6.14
CA ARG A 183 9.92 -12.53 -5.60
C ARG A 183 8.85 -12.70 -4.52
N VAL A 184 8.71 -11.71 -3.62
CA VAL A 184 7.68 -11.71 -2.57
C VAL A 184 6.29 -11.61 -3.19
N THR A 185 6.10 -10.71 -4.16
CA THR A 185 4.84 -10.54 -4.90
C THR A 185 4.39 -11.82 -5.57
N GLU A 186 5.29 -12.49 -6.30
CA GLU A 186 4.98 -13.72 -7.02
C GLU A 186 4.64 -14.88 -6.08
N GLN A 187 5.33 -14.98 -4.93
CA GLN A 187 5.03 -16.01 -3.95
C GLN A 187 3.70 -15.74 -3.25
N PHE A 188 3.45 -14.48 -2.83
CA PHE A 188 2.18 -14.08 -2.24
C PHE A 188 1.02 -14.33 -3.21
N PHE A 189 1.20 -14.00 -4.50
CA PHE A 189 0.19 -14.26 -5.52
C PHE A 189 -0.18 -15.74 -5.63
N ARG A 190 0.81 -16.63 -5.66
CA ARG A 190 0.57 -18.08 -5.72
C ARG A 190 -0.21 -18.56 -4.49
N ASP A 191 0.26 -18.20 -3.29
CA ASP A 191 -0.37 -18.60 -2.03
C ASP A 191 -1.80 -18.03 -1.90
N TYR A 192 -2.00 -16.77 -2.29
CA TYR A 192 -3.30 -16.11 -2.29
C TYR A 192 -4.27 -16.78 -3.26
N THR A 193 -3.83 -17.07 -4.48
CA THR A 193 -4.63 -17.73 -5.52
C THR A 193 -5.12 -19.10 -5.08
N GLU A 194 -4.26 -19.86 -4.39
CA GLU A 194 -4.63 -21.15 -3.82
C GLU A 194 -5.78 -21.01 -2.80
N VAL A 195 -5.65 -20.11 -1.84
CA VAL A 195 -6.69 -19.85 -0.82
C VAL A 195 -7.97 -19.35 -1.47
N PHE A 196 -7.87 -18.40 -2.40
CA PHE A 196 -9.00 -17.86 -3.14
C PHE A 196 -9.78 -18.97 -3.86
N ASN A 197 -9.09 -19.85 -4.58
CA ASN A 197 -9.72 -20.94 -5.31
C ASN A 197 -10.39 -21.95 -4.38
N ARG A 198 -9.81 -22.24 -3.21
CA ARG A 198 -10.44 -23.10 -2.19
C ARG A 198 -11.75 -22.48 -1.69
N VAL A 199 -11.73 -21.20 -1.31
CA VAL A 199 -12.93 -20.46 -0.85
C VAL A 199 -13.99 -20.41 -1.95
N ARG A 200 -13.61 -20.03 -3.17
CA ARG A 200 -14.52 -19.97 -4.32
C ARG A 200 -15.18 -21.33 -4.60
N SER A 201 -14.40 -22.41 -4.58
CA SER A 201 -14.91 -23.76 -4.83
C SER A 201 -15.90 -24.20 -3.76
N TYR A 202 -15.62 -23.89 -2.49
CA TYR A 202 -16.56 -24.14 -1.39
C TYR A 202 -17.88 -23.38 -1.59
N LEU A 203 -17.80 -22.08 -1.89
CA LEU A 203 -18.97 -21.23 -2.12
C LEU A 203 -19.80 -21.70 -3.30
N LEU A 204 -19.17 -22.06 -4.42
CA LEU A 204 -19.85 -22.59 -5.60
C LEU A 204 -20.56 -23.91 -5.30
N ASN A 205 -19.94 -24.78 -4.51
CA ASN A 205 -20.52 -26.08 -4.15
C ASN A 205 -21.71 -25.95 -3.20
N THR A 206 -21.66 -25.00 -2.27
CA THR A 206 -22.68 -24.79 -1.23
C THR A 206 -23.80 -23.85 -1.68
N HIS A 207 -23.58 -23.00 -2.68
CA HIS A 207 -24.55 -22.01 -3.16
C HIS A 207 -24.70 -22.09 -4.69
N ARG A 208 -25.04 -23.27 -5.21
CA ARG A 208 -25.11 -23.53 -6.66
C ARG A 208 -26.03 -22.56 -7.40
N ASP A 209 -27.14 -22.18 -6.77
CA ASP A 209 -28.13 -21.26 -7.34
C ASP A 209 -27.59 -19.83 -7.50
N ASN A 210 -26.48 -19.50 -6.83
CA ASN A 210 -25.90 -18.16 -6.92
C ASN A 210 -24.99 -17.95 -8.13
N GLY A 211 -24.49 -19.03 -8.73
CA GLY A 211 -23.59 -18.98 -9.89
C GLY A 211 -22.12 -18.72 -9.55
N SER A 212 -21.26 -18.95 -10.54
CA SER A 212 -19.80 -18.81 -10.41
C SER A 212 -19.35 -17.37 -10.15
N GLU A 213 -19.98 -16.39 -10.81
CA GLU A 213 -19.66 -14.98 -10.63
C GLU A 213 -19.88 -14.52 -9.19
N TRP A 214 -21.01 -14.89 -8.58
CA TRP A 214 -21.28 -14.57 -7.17
C TRP A 214 -20.23 -15.20 -6.24
N ALA A 215 -19.89 -16.48 -6.43
CA ALA A 215 -18.91 -17.16 -5.58
C ALA A 215 -17.52 -16.51 -5.67
N ARG A 216 -17.13 -16.11 -6.88
CA ARG A 216 -15.91 -15.34 -7.14
C ARG A 216 -15.93 -13.99 -6.43
N ASP A 217 -17.00 -13.22 -6.63
CA ASP A 217 -17.10 -11.86 -6.10
C ASP A 217 -17.19 -11.86 -4.57
N TYR A 218 -17.86 -12.85 -3.98
CA TYR A 218 -17.93 -13.02 -2.53
C TYR A 218 -16.56 -13.38 -1.94
N ALA A 219 -15.86 -14.35 -2.54
CA ALA A 219 -14.51 -14.73 -2.12
C ALA A 219 -13.56 -13.53 -2.15
N HIS A 220 -13.61 -12.72 -3.22
CA HIS A 220 -12.84 -11.48 -3.32
C HIS A 220 -13.19 -10.50 -2.22
N GLN A 221 -14.48 -10.22 -2.03
CA GLN A 221 -14.93 -9.24 -1.03
C GLN A 221 -14.49 -9.65 0.38
N LEU A 222 -14.62 -10.93 0.73
CA LEU A 222 -14.20 -11.47 2.03
C LEU A 222 -12.70 -11.31 2.25
N LEU A 223 -11.88 -11.80 1.30
CA LEU A 223 -10.43 -11.72 1.43
C LEU A 223 -9.93 -10.27 1.41
N ASN A 224 -10.56 -9.38 0.64
CA ASN A 224 -10.25 -7.94 0.66
C ASN A 224 -10.54 -7.31 2.01
N ARG A 225 -11.71 -7.58 2.59
CA ARG A 225 -12.08 -7.07 3.93
C ARG A 225 -11.08 -7.51 4.99
N ILE A 226 -10.61 -8.75 4.95
CA ILE A 226 -9.60 -9.29 5.88
C ILE A 226 -8.24 -8.65 5.62
N MET A 227 -7.77 -8.66 4.38
CA MET A 227 -6.46 -8.16 4.00
C MET A 227 -6.29 -6.66 4.27
N PHE A 228 -7.34 -5.86 4.07
CA PHE A 228 -7.32 -4.44 4.43
C PHE A 228 -7.04 -4.22 5.92
N LEU A 229 -7.47 -5.13 6.80
CA LEU A 229 -7.16 -5.04 8.23
C LEU A 229 -5.69 -5.30 8.53
N TYR A 230 -5.00 -6.12 7.74
CA TYR A 230 -3.54 -6.27 7.87
C TYR A 230 -2.80 -4.99 7.50
N PHE A 231 -3.29 -4.22 6.53
CA PHE A 231 -2.76 -2.89 6.24
C PHE A 231 -3.09 -1.89 7.35
N ILE A 232 -4.35 -1.82 7.80
CA ILE A 232 -4.77 -0.90 8.87
C ILE A 232 -4.06 -1.18 10.20
N ALA A 233 -3.83 -2.45 10.55
CA ALA A 233 -3.12 -2.80 11.78
C ALA A 233 -1.71 -2.18 11.85
N ARG A 234 -1.07 -1.92 10.69
CA ARG A 234 0.22 -1.20 10.63
C ARG A 234 0.14 0.25 11.07
N LYS A 235 -1.05 0.86 10.97
CA LYS A 235 -1.31 2.21 11.47
C LYS A 235 -1.40 2.29 12.99
N ARG A 236 -1.41 1.16 13.70
CA ARG A 236 -1.53 1.14 15.16
C ARG A 236 -2.83 1.84 15.64
N TRP A 237 -3.91 1.69 14.90
CA TRP A 237 -5.22 2.27 15.23
C TRP A 237 -6.13 1.35 16.03
N ILE A 238 -5.86 0.05 16.01
CA ILE A 238 -6.68 -0.96 16.69
C ILE A 238 -5.90 -1.46 17.90
N LEU A 239 -6.56 -1.54 19.05
CA LEU A 239 -5.95 -2.04 20.27
C LEU A 239 -5.94 -3.56 20.33
N GLY A 240 -4.91 -4.11 20.97
CA GLY A 240 -4.76 -5.53 21.24
C GLY A 240 -5.07 -5.94 22.68
N PRO A 241 -4.73 -7.18 23.05
CA PRO A 241 -4.98 -7.73 24.39
C PRO A 241 -4.38 -6.91 25.53
N ASP A 242 -3.21 -6.29 25.31
CA ASP A 242 -2.49 -5.51 26.31
C ASP A 242 -3.01 -4.08 26.48
N GLY A 243 -4.06 -3.70 25.71
CA GLY A 243 -4.60 -2.35 25.69
C GLY A 243 -3.77 -1.35 24.85
N GLU A 244 -2.68 -1.82 24.26
CA GLU A 244 -1.80 -1.05 23.36
C GLU A 244 -2.14 -1.31 21.88
N PRO A 245 -1.74 -0.41 20.96
CA PRO A 245 -1.92 -0.62 19.54
C PRO A 245 -1.29 -1.90 18.99
N ASP A 246 -2.05 -2.62 18.18
CA ASP A 246 -1.74 -3.99 17.81
C ASP A 246 -1.60 -4.18 16.29
N ARG A 247 -0.38 -4.51 15.87
CA ARG A 247 -0.05 -4.86 14.49
C ARG A 247 -0.55 -6.25 14.09
N ASP A 248 -0.92 -7.08 15.06
CA ASP A 248 -1.31 -8.47 14.90
C ASP A 248 -2.80 -8.71 15.26
N PHE A 249 -3.63 -7.66 15.20
CA PHE A 249 -5.03 -7.67 15.67
C PHE A 249 -5.86 -8.83 15.13
N MET A 250 -5.80 -9.11 13.82
CA MET A 250 -6.60 -10.20 13.23
C MET A 250 -6.24 -11.57 13.79
N ARG A 251 -4.97 -11.79 14.15
CA ARG A 251 -4.53 -13.02 14.80
C ARG A 251 -5.06 -13.10 16.22
N HIS A 252 -4.90 -12.05 17.04
CA HIS A 252 -5.45 -12.07 18.41
C HIS A 252 -6.99 -12.14 18.41
N PHE A 253 -7.66 -11.60 17.38
CA PHE A 253 -9.10 -11.74 17.18
C PHE A 253 -9.51 -13.19 16.88
N TRP A 254 -8.73 -13.89 16.05
CA TRP A 254 -8.88 -15.32 15.79
C TRP A 254 -8.59 -16.19 17.04
N GLU A 255 -7.53 -15.88 17.78
CA GLU A 255 -7.19 -16.58 19.03
C GLU A 255 -8.27 -16.41 20.10
N ALA A 256 -8.82 -15.19 20.26
CA ALA A 256 -9.94 -14.96 21.18
C ALA A 256 -11.21 -15.74 20.80
N TYR A 257 -11.45 -15.95 19.50
CA TYR A 257 -12.52 -16.84 19.05
C TYR A 257 -12.28 -18.29 19.44
N ARG A 258 -11.06 -18.79 19.21
CA ARG A 258 -10.67 -20.15 19.58
C ARG A 258 -10.79 -20.40 21.09
N ASP A 259 -10.37 -19.43 21.90
CA ASP A 259 -10.45 -19.51 23.36
C ASP A 259 -11.90 -19.50 23.87
N ALA A 260 -12.83 -18.90 23.12
CA ALA A 260 -14.25 -18.94 23.44
C ALA A 260 -14.87 -20.34 23.25
N GLY A 261 -14.19 -21.25 22.54
CA GLY A 261 -14.62 -22.64 22.33
C GLY A 261 -15.81 -22.80 21.38
N ASP A 262 -16.14 -21.76 20.61
CA ASP A 262 -17.12 -21.83 19.52
C ASP A 262 -16.56 -22.63 18.33
N LYS A 263 -17.44 -23.15 17.48
CA LYS A 263 -17.08 -23.89 16.26
C LYS A 263 -17.94 -23.44 15.07
N ASP A 264 -17.29 -23.20 13.93
CA ASP A 264 -17.86 -22.76 12.65
C ASP A 264 -18.75 -21.49 12.77
N LYS A 265 -18.40 -20.61 13.70
CA LYS A 265 -19.12 -19.35 14.00
C LYS A 265 -18.29 -18.11 13.74
N PHE A 266 -17.01 -18.25 13.38
CA PHE A 266 -16.17 -17.09 13.12
C PHE A 266 -16.72 -16.23 11.98
N HIS A 267 -17.08 -16.86 10.86
CA HIS A 267 -17.63 -16.15 9.70
C HIS A 267 -19.00 -15.53 9.94
N SER A 268 -19.90 -16.26 10.61
CA SER A 268 -21.30 -15.86 10.74
C SER A 268 -21.57 -14.94 11.92
N GLN A 269 -20.69 -14.96 12.94
CA GLN A 269 -20.97 -14.25 14.19
C GLN A 269 -19.84 -13.29 14.62
N TRP A 270 -18.57 -13.55 14.29
CA TRP A 270 -17.43 -12.71 14.72
C TRP A 270 -17.08 -11.65 13.66
N LEU A 271 -16.86 -12.06 12.41
CA LEU A 271 -16.54 -11.12 11.33
C LEU A 271 -17.63 -10.06 11.06
N PRO A 272 -18.94 -10.36 11.12
CA PRO A 272 -19.98 -9.36 10.87
C PRO A 272 -19.97 -8.22 11.89
N VAL A 273 -19.68 -8.53 13.16
CA VAL A 273 -19.50 -7.55 14.23
C VAL A 273 -18.35 -6.60 13.88
N LEU A 274 -17.23 -7.15 13.46
CA LEU A 274 -16.06 -6.37 13.11
C LEU A 274 -16.30 -5.52 11.85
N PHE A 275 -16.81 -6.14 10.78
CA PHE A 275 -17.01 -5.51 9.48
C PHE A 275 -18.17 -4.52 9.49
N PHE A 276 -19.37 -4.95 9.88
CA PHE A 276 -20.60 -4.20 9.65
C PHE A 276 -21.02 -3.33 10.84
N GLU A 277 -20.45 -3.55 12.03
CA GLU A 277 -20.75 -2.75 13.22
C GLU A 277 -19.58 -1.85 13.63
N ALA A 278 -18.44 -2.41 14.03
CA ALA A 278 -17.30 -1.68 14.58
C ALA A 278 -16.72 -0.66 13.58
N PHE A 279 -16.29 -1.13 12.40
CA PHE A 279 -15.71 -0.24 11.37
C PHE A 279 -16.70 0.69 10.68
N ASN A 280 -18.00 0.55 10.98
CA ASN A 280 -19.06 1.42 10.48
C ASN A 280 -19.61 2.38 11.55
N GLY A 281 -19.02 2.45 12.74
CA GLY A 281 -19.49 3.33 13.81
C GLY A 281 -20.87 2.95 14.36
N LYS A 282 -21.32 1.72 14.12
CA LYS A 282 -22.63 1.18 14.57
C LYS A 282 -22.50 0.27 15.79
N TRP A 283 -21.28 0.09 16.30
CA TRP A 283 -21.03 -0.76 17.46
C TRP A 283 -21.70 -0.23 18.72
N ILE A 284 -22.45 -1.11 19.39
CA ILE A 284 -23.10 -0.83 20.67
C ILE A 284 -22.73 -1.93 21.64
N ASN A 285 -22.14 -1.56 22.77
CA ASN A 285 -21.75 -2.50 23.81
C ASN A 285 -22.97 -3.13 24.52
N SER A 286 -23.45 -4.26 23.96
CA SER A 286 -24.62 -5.00 24.44
C SER A 286 -24.25 -6.01 25.54
N PRO A 287 -25.19 -6.38 26.44
CA PRO A 287 -24.96 -7.46 27.40
C PRO A 287 -24.60 -8.81 26.77
N GLU A 288 -25.05 -9.07 25.54
CA GLU A 288 -24.70 -10.26 24.76
C GLU A 288 -23.20 -10.26 24.41
N TYR A 289 -22.71 -9.14 23.87
CA TYR A 289 -21.31 -8.99 23.51
C TYR A 289 -20.38 -9.07 24.73
N ARG A 290 -20.80 -8.56 25.90
CA ARG A 290 -20.05 -8.70 27.16
C ARG A 290 -19.88 -10.14 27.64
N LYS A 291 -20.78 -11.04 27.24
CA LYS A 291 -20.67 -12.47 27.57
C LYS A 291 -19.83 -13.22 26.54
N ARG A 292 -19.86 -12.77 25.29
CA ARG A 292 -19.25 -13.47 24.16
C ARG A 292 -17.81 -13.08 23.89
N PHE A 293 -17.46 -11.80 24.08
CA PHE A 293 -16.14 -11.27 23.79
C PHE A 293 -15.35 -11.01 25.07
N PRO A 294 -14.02 -11.23 25.05
CA PRO A 294 -13.16 -10.82 26.16
C PRO A 294 -13.17 -9.30 26.34
N SER A 295 -12.87 -8.83 27.55
CA SER A 295 -12.91 -7.40 27.91
C SER A 295 -12.02 -6.53 27.02
N TRP A 296 -10.82 -7.02 26.67
CA TRP A 296 -9.90 -6.30 25.79
C TRP A 296 -10.51 -6.09 24.40
N LEU A 297 -11.21 -7.09 23.86
CA LEU A 297 -11.82 -7.00 22.53
C LEU A 297 -12.99 -6.03 22.52
N ILE A 298 -13.79 -6.00 23.59
CA ILE A 298 -14.85 -4.99 23.74
C ILE A 298 -14.26 -3.57 23.74
N SER A 299 -13.12 -3.38 24.41
CA SER A 299 -12.38 -2.11 24.39
C SER A 299 -11.89 -1.76 22.98
N ALA A 300 -11.26 -2.74 22.30
CA ALA A 300 -10.75 -2.57 20.94
C ALA A 300 -11.86 -2.23 19.94
N LEU A 301 -13.00 -2.93 19.98
CA LEU A 301 -14.15 -2.66 19.10
C LEU A 301 -14.77 -1.29 19.37
N SER A 302 -14.77 -0.84 20.63
CA SER A 302 -15.26 0.50 21.00
C SER A 302 -14.33 1.62 20.54
N GLN A 303 -13.05 1.30 20.34
CA GLN A 303 -12.01 2.20 19.84
C GLN A 303 -11.62 1.84 18.40
N ALA A 304 -12.47 1.14 17.66
CA ALA A 304 -12.20 0.86 16.25
C ALA A 304 -12.31 2.18 15.45
N PRO A 305 -11.46 2.38 14.43
CA PRO A 305 -11.60 3.51 13.52
C PRO A 305 -12.90 3.42 12.72
N PHE A 306 -13.55 4.55 12.47
CA PHE A 306 -14.71 4.61 11.59
C PHE A 306 -14.25 4.66 10.12
N LEU A 307 -14.20 3.49 9.48
CA LEU A 307 -13.73 3.32 8.10
C LEU A 307 -14.81 3.58 7.04
N ASN A 308 -16.08 3.80 7.41
CA ASN A 308 -17.20 4.11 6.50
C ASN A 308 -17.59 2.97 5.53
N GLY A 309 -18.77 3.15 4.91
CA GLY A 309 -19.51 2.19 4.10
C GLY A 309 -18.97 1.91 2.69
N GLY A 310 -17.66 1.90 2.50
CA GLY A 310 -17.02 1.40 1.28
C GLY A 310 -16.89 -0.13 1.33
N LEU A 311 -15.65 -0.59 1.53
CA LEU A 311 -15.30 -2.02 1.66
C LEU A 311 -16.12 -2.75 2.73
N TYR A 312 -16.44 -2.06 3.82
CA TYR A 312 -17.14 -2.60 4.98
C TYR A 312 -18.65 -2.35 4.95
N SER A 313 -19.20 -1.78 3.87
CA SER A 313 -20.65 -1.76 3.72
C SER A 313 -21.21 -3.14 3.43
N TRP A 314 -22.41 -3.37 3.93
CA TRP A 314 -23.26 -4.45 3.49
C TRP A 314 -23.63 -4.28 2.02
N ARG A 315 -23.43 -5.34 1.22
CA ARG A 315 -23.73 -5.37 -0.22
C ARG A 315 -24.97 -6.22 -0.50
N PRO A 316 -26.12 -5.60 -0.81
CA PRO A 316 -27.28 -6.32 -1.33
C PRO A 316 -26.94 -7.04 -2.65
N GLY A 317 -27.46 -8.26 -2.81
CA GLY A 317 -27.13 -9.15 -3.92
C GLY A 317 -25.81 -9.92 -3.76
N LEU A 318 -25.03 -9.67 -2.70
CA LEU A 318 -23.77 -10.36 -2.42
C LEU A 318 -23.78 -10.95 -1.01
N ASP A 319 -23.83 -10.10 0.02
CA ASP A 319 -23.73 -10.50 1.43
C ASP A 319 -25.00 -11.22 1.93
N ASP A 320 -26.18 -10.80 1.47
CA ASP A 320 -27.50 -11.37 1.82
C ASP A 320 -27.78 -12.72 1.16
N ARG A 321 -27.03 -13.07 0.11
CA ARG A 321 -27.16 -14.35 -0.60
C ARG A 321 -26.31 -15.46 0.00
N LEU A 322 -25.49 -15.16 1.01
CA LEU A 322 -24.74 -16.16 1.77
C LEU A 322 -25.69 -16.87 2.75
N GLN A 323 -25.95 -18.15 2.48
CA GLN A 323 -26.80 -19.00 3.32
C GLN A 323 -25.98 -19.93 4.21
N HIS A 324 -24.85 -20.43 3.68
CA HIS A 324 -23.93 -21.32 4.37
C HIS A 324 -22.61 -20.59 4.68
N PRO A 325 -22.33 -20.26 5.95
CA PRO A 325 -21.08 -19.64 6.34
C PRO A 325 -19.86 -20.53 6.02
N LEU A 326 -18.70 -19.91 5.77
CA LEU A 326 -17.45 -20.65 5.66
C LEU A 326 -17.10 -21.30 7.01
N PRO A 327 -16.65 -22.57 7.01
CA PRO A 327 -16.16 -23.25 8.20
C PRO A 327 -14.82 -22.68 8.68
N ASP A 328 -14.48 -23.00 9.92
CA ASP A 328 -13.31 -22.48 10.62
C ASP A 328 -11.98 -22.86 9.94
N GLU A 329 -11.93 -23.99 9.25
CA GLU A 329 -10.75 -24.46 8.49
C GLU A 329 -10.21 -23.43 7.47
N PHE A 330 -11.08 -22.60 6.90
CA PHE A 330 -10.64 -21.54 5.98
C PHE A 330 -9.90 -20.43 6.71
N PHE A 331 -10.29 -20.13 7.94
CA PHE A 331 -9.66 -19.10 8.76
C PHE A 331 -8.39 -19.65 9.43
N GLU A 332 -8.32 -20.95 9.70
CA GLU A 332 -7.07 -21.61 10.07
C GLU A 332 -6.00 -21.44 8.98
N LEU A 333 -6.37 -21.64 7.70
CA LEU A 333 -5.47 -21.41 6.55
C LEU A 333 -5.01 -19.95 6.41
N LEU A 334 -5.74 -19.00 6.99
CA LEU A 334 -5.44 -17.57 6.92
C LEU A 334 -4.57 -17.10 8.10
N PHE A 335 -4.87 -17.57 9.32
CA PHE A 335 -4.39 -16.95 10.56
C PHE A 335 -3.55 -17.87 11.46
N GLU A 336 -3.51 -19.19 11.25
CA GLU A 336 -2.78 -20.07 12.17
C GLU A 336 -1.28 -19.86 12.11
N ARG A 337 -0.60 -19.73 13.25
CA ARG A 337 0.86 -19.56 13.26
C ARG A 337 1.60 -20.81 12.79
N TRP A 338 1.02 -21.98 13.05
CA TRP A 338 1.52 -23.28 12.61
C TRP A 338 0.33 -24.22 12.40
N ILE A 339 0.05 -24.54 11.14
CA ILE A 339 -0.77 -25.71 10.85
C ILE A 339 0.18 -26.91 11.01
N VAL A 340 -0.23 -27.97 11.71
CA VAL A 340 0.64 -29.12 12.03
C VAL A 340 1.37 -29.58 10.75
N ASP A 341 2.71 -29.62 10.81
CA ASP A 341 3.62 -29.95 9.70
C ASP A 341 3.55 -29.05 8.45
N THR A 342 3.00 -27.83 8.57
CA THR A 342 2.88 -26.85 7.46
C THR A 342 3.19 -25.41 7.90
N PHE A 343 3.30 -24.52 6.92
CA PHE A 343 3.66 -23.12 7.11
C PHE A 343 2.57 -22.31 7.84
N PRO A 344 2.88 -21.10 8.39
CA PRO A 344 1.88 -20.20 8.96
C PRO A 344 0.71 -19.92 8.00
N GLY A 345 -0.40 -19.39 8.47
CA GLY A 345 -1.54 -18.98 7.67
C GLY A 345 -1.12 -17.90 6.68
N LEU A 346 -1.86 -17.78 5.56
CA LEU A 346 -1.52 -16.91 4.44
C LEU A 346 -1.05 -15.52 4.90
N PHE A 347 -1.82 -14.84 5.75
CA PHE A 347 -1.52 -13.46 6.13
C PHE A 347 -0.43 -13.35 7.21
N GLU A 348 -0.18 -14.42 7.98
CA GLU A 348 0.88 -14.47 8.99
C GLU A 348 2.27 -14.76 8.38
N ARG A 349 2.33 -15.23 7.12
CA ARG A 349 3.59 -15.47 6.42
C ARG A 349 4.29 -14.18 5.99
N TYR A 350 3.51 -13.17 5.62
CA TYR A 350 4.01 -11.99 4.91
C TYR A 350 3.99 -10.76 5.81
N ASN A 351 5.05 -9.96 5.69
CA ASN A 351 5.01 -8.60 6.22
C ASN A 351 4.13 -7.73 5.30
N PHE A 352 3.31 -6.86 5.87
CA PHE A 352 2.43 -5.93 5.14
C PHE A 352 2.91 -4.51 5.37
N THR A 353 2.89 -3.70 4.32
CA THR A 353 3.19 -2.27 4.38
C THR A 353 2.05 -1.46 3.79
N VAL A 354 1.71 -0.35 4.44
CA VAL A 354 0.70 0.59 3.92
C VAL A 354 1.26 1.49 2.83
N VAL A 355 2.58 1.62 2.75
CA VAL A 355 3.25 2.51 1.80
C VAL A 355 3.46 1.73 0.51
N GLU A 356 2.81 2.15 -0.57
CA GLU A 356 3.15 1.62 -1.91
C GLU A 356 4.62 1.91 -2.23
N SER A 357 5.22 1.01 -2.98
CA SER A 357 6.55 1.21 -3.57
C SER A 357 6.64 2.58 -4.26
N GLY A 358 7.55 3.41 -3.74
CA GLY A 358 7.87 4.70 -4.31
C GLY A 358 8.70 4.54 -5.58
N ARG A 359 8.98 5.63 -6.27
CA ARG A 359 9.78 5.58 -7.52
C ARG A 359 11.17 4.97 -7.32
N PHE A 360 11.77 5.18 -6.16
CA PHE A 360 13.13 4.74 -5.83
C PHE A 360 13.21 4.06 -4.46
N ASP A 361 12.08 3.79 -3.81
CA ASP A 361 12.03 3.20 -2.47
C ASP A 361 11.03 2.06 -2.48
N GLU A 362 11.49 0.85 -2.18
CA GLU A 362 10.62 -0.30 -2.07
C GLU A 362 10.85 -0.99 -0.73
N GLU A 363 9.76 -1.42 -0.11
CA GLU A 363 9.81 -2.28 1.06
C GLU A 363 9.64 -3.73 0.62
N VAL A 364 10.46 -4.64 1.16
CA VAL A 364 10.35 -6.08 0.91
C VAL A 364 9.21 -6.64 1.76
N ALA A 365 7.99 -6.25 1.40
CA ALA A 365 6.73 -6.54 2.07
C ALA A 365 5.60 -6.59 1.04
N VAL A 366 4.44 -7.10 1.43
CA VAL A 366 3.21 -7.01 0.64
C VAL A 366 2.67 -5.59 0.76
N ASP A 367 2.62 -4.88 -0.37
CA ASP A 367 2.14 -3.51 -0.46
C ASP A 367 0.77 -3.43 -1.19
N PRO A 368 0.11 -2.27 -1.20
CA PRO A 368 -1.18 -2.10 -1.87
C PRO A 368 -1.12 -2.28 -3.39
N GLU A 369 0.02 -2.01 -4.02
CA GLU A 369 0.19 -2.15 -5.47
C GLU A 369 0.19 -3.62 -5.89
N MET A 370 0.81 -4.49 -5.10
CA MET A 370 0.77 -5.94 -5.31
C MET A 370 -0.66 -6.47 -5.36
N LEU A 371 -1.62 -5.83 -4.69
CA LEU A 371 -3.04 -6.20 -4.80
C LEU A 371 -3.53 -6.04 -6.22
N GLY A 372 -3.25 -4.90 -6.84
CA GLY A 372 -3.54 -4.64 -8.25
C GLY A 372 -3.03 -5.76 -9.14
N MET A 373 -1.76 -6.12 -8.97
CA MET A 373 -1.10 -7.17 -9.73
C MET A 373 -1.72 -8.55 -9.50
N VAL A 374 -2.02 -8.90 -8.24
CA VAL A 374 -2.64 -10.18 -7.88
C VAL A 374 -4.01 -10.29 -8.55
N TYR A 375 -4.80 -9.23 -8.51
CA TYR A 375 -6.16 -9.26 -9.06
C TYR A 375 -6.18 -9.26 -10.59
N GLU A 376 -5.35 -8.45 -11.24
CA GLU A 376 -5.20 -8.48 -12.70
C GLU A 376 -4.81 -9.87 -13.20
N ARG A 377 -3.86 -10.54 -12.53
CA ARG A 377 -3.47 -11.91 -12.88
C ARG A 377 -4.57 -12.93 -12.64
N LEU A 378 -5.30 -12.85 -11.52
CA LEU A 378 -6.44 -13.76 -11.25
C LEU A 378 -7.51 -13.68 -12.34
N VAL A 379 -7.70 -12.50 -12.91
CA VAL A 379 -8.70 -12.26 -13.95
C VAL A 379 -8.27 -12.87 -15.27
N ASN A 380 -7.02 -12.68 -15.69
CA ASN A 380 -6.56 -13.31 -16.93
C ASN A 380 -6.63 -14.85 -16.84
N VAL A 381 -6.31 -15.41 -15.66
CA VAL A 381 -6.46 -16.85 -15.39
C VAL A 381 -7.92 -17.32 -15.43
N THR A 382 -8.90 -16.45 -15.12
CA THR A 382 -10.32 -16.84 -15.02
C THR A 382 -11.17 -16.46 -16.23
N PHE A 383 -10.75 -15.47 -17.03
CA PHE A 383 -11.54 -14.95 -18.15
C PHE A 383 -10.94 -15.25 -19.53
N GLU A 384 -9.60 -15.32 -19.66
CA GLU A 384 -8.95 -15.53 -20.96
C GLU A 384 -8.59 -17.00 -21.21
N THR A 385 -8.34 -17.76 -20.15
CA THR A 385 -7.89 -19.14 -20.22
C THR A 385 -8.99 -20.05 -19.71
N GLY A 386 -9.56 -20.90 -20.57
CA GLY A 386 -10.36 -22.04 -20.11
C GLY A 386 -9.56 -22.91 -19.13
N ASP A 387 -10.20 -23.89 -18.49
CA ASP A 387 -9.62 -24.76 -17.44
C ASP A 387 -8.43 -25.67 -17.91
N SER A 388 -7.65 -25.30 -18.94
CA SER A 388 -6.48 -26.01 -19.45
C SER A 388 -5.15 -25.39 -19.00
N GLU A 389 -4.24 -26.22 -18.45
CA GLU A 389 -2.91 -25.84 -17.95
C GLU A 389 -1.99 -25.20 -19.00
N ASP A 390 -2.21 -25.44 -20.30
CA ASP A 390 -1.39 -24.91 -21.39
C ASP A 390 -1.60 -23.40 -21.64
N ASP A 391 -2.77 -22.85 -21.27
CA ASP A 391 -3.11 -21.44 -21.52
C ASP A 391 -2.58 -20.48 -20.44
N LEU A 392 -2.21 -21.00 -19.26
CA LEU A 392 -1.50 -20.26 -18.20
C LEU A 392 -0.17 -19.65 -18.70
N ARG A 393 0.39 -20.19 -19.79
CA ARG A 393 1.59 -19.64 -20.45
C ARG A 393 1.31 -18.40 -21.31
N GLY A 394 0.08 -18.21 -21.79
CA GLY A 394 -0.37 -17.00 -22.50
C GLY A 394 -0.56 -15.79 -21.58
N ALA A 395 -0.85 -16.02 -20.29
CA ALA A 395 -0.96 -15.00 -19.23
C ALA A 395 0.38 -14.31 -18.89
N ALA A 396 1.49 -14.72 -19.51
CA ALA A 396 2.80 -14.08 -19.36
C ALA A 396 2.91 -12.70 -20.06
N GLY A 397 1.89 -12.28 -20.81
CA GLY A 397 1.88 -11.07 -21.64
C GLY A 397 1.35 -9.79 -20.98
N ILE A 398 1.03 -9.78 -19.68
CA ILE A 398 0.60 -8.55 -18.98
C ILE A 398 1.84 -7.74 -18.61
N PHE A 399 2.24 -6.84 -19.50
CA PHE A 399 3.28 -5.86 -19.21
C PHE A 399 2.72 -4.83 -18.24
N TYR A 400 2.90 -5.10 -16.94
CA TYR A 400 2.78 -4.10 -15.90
C TYR A 400 3.55 -2.86 -16.34
N THR A 401 2.88 -1.72 -16.41
CA THR A 401 3.54 -0.43 -16.63
C THR A 401 4.38 -0.14 -15.39
N PRO A 402 5.72 -0.19 -15.48
CA PRO A 402 6.59 0.11 -14.36
C PRO A 402 6.18 1.42 -13.69
N ARG A 403 6.26 1.48 -12.35
CA ARG A 403 5.92 2.69 -11.59
C ARG A 403 6.62 3.94 -12.12
N THR A 404 7.85 3.79 -12.61
CA THR A 404 8.65 4.84 -13.26
C THR A 404 8.02 5.37 -14.55
N GLU A 405 7.39 4.52 -15.36
CA GLU A 405 6.68 4.90 -16.57
C GLU A 405 5.36 5.63 -16.23
N ILE A 406 4.62 5.14 -15.22
CA ILE A 406 3.40 5.81 -14.73
C ILE A 406 3.73 7.22 -14.22
N ASP A 407 4.73 7.35 -13.34
CA ASP A 407 5.18 8.65 -12.80
C ASP A 407 5.60 9.60 -13.94
N LEU A 408 6.38 9.10 -14.91
CA LEU A 408 6.79 9.86 -16.08
C LEU A 408 5.58 10.37 -16.87
N MET A 409 4.63 9.50 -17.21
CA MET A 409 3.43 9.87 -17.98
C MET A 409 2.57 10.90 -17.25
N CYS A 410 2.35 10.73 -15.94
CA CYS A 410 1.60 11.68 -15.12
C CYS A 410 2.25 13.07 -15.12
N ARG A 411 3.57 13.13 -14.90
CA ARG A 411 4.32 14.40 -14.89
C ARG A 411 4.34 15.07 -16.24
N LEU A 412 4.55 14.33 -17.33
CA LEU A 412 4.49 14.86 -18.70
C LEU A 412 3.13 15.47 -19.01
N ALA A 413 2.04 14.75 -18.70
CA ALA A 413 0.68 15.23 -18.92
C ALA A 413 0.41 16.52 -18.14
N LEU A 414 0.91 16.61 -16.90
CA LEU A 414 0.74 17.80 -16.07
C LEU A 414 1.56 19.00 -16.57
N VAL A 415 2.81 18.79 -17.02
CA VAL A 415 3.64 19.84 -17.63
C VAL A 415 2.95 20.43 -18.85
N ASP A 416 2.44 19.60 -19.75
CA ASP A 416 1.75 20.06 -20.96
C ASP A 416 0.44 20.79 -20.59
N TRP A 417 -0.32 20.28 -19.62
CA TRP A 417 -1.54 20.94 -19.14
C TRP A 417 -1.23 22.32 -18.53
N LEU A 418 -0.23 22.42 -17.65
CA LEU A 418 0.17 23.69 -17.03
C LEU A 418 0.69 24.68 -18.08
N SER A 419 1.51 24.23 -19.03
CA SER A 419 2.06 25.05 -20.11
C SER A 419 0.95 25.65 -20.99
N ASN A 420 -0.10 24.87 -21.26
CA ASN A 420 -1.27 25.34 -22.04
C ASN A 420 -2.09 26.42 -21.31
N HIS A 421 -1.97 26.54 -19.98
CA HIS A 421 -2.71 27.53 -19.19
C HIS A 421 -1.85 28.73 -18.73
N LEU A 422 -0.54 28.53 -18.51
CA LEU A 422 0.39 29.58 -18.07
C LEU A 422 1.05 30.31 -19.24
N GLY A 423 1.30 29.60 -20.34
CA GLY A 423 2.10 30.05 -21.48
C GLY A 423 3.25 29.09 -21.77
N LYS A 424 3.60 28.95 -23.05
CA LYS A 424 4.66 28.02 -23.50
C LYS A 424 6.06 28.46 -23.06
N ASP A 425 6.26 29.75 -22.78
CA ASP A 425 7.54 30.31 -22.34
C ASP A 425 7.97 29.76 -20.97
N TYR A 426 7.03 29.31 -20.15
CA TYR A 426 7.29 28.70 -18.85
C TYR A 426 7.56 27.19 -18.93
N LYS A 427 7.53 26.56 -20.11
CA LYS A 427 7.58 25.09 -20.24
C LYS A 427 8.83 24.48 -19.61
N ASP A 428 10.00 25.10 -19.79
CA ASP A 428 11.27 24.59 -19.24
C ASP A 428 11.32 24.70 -17.72
N LEU A 429 10.78 25.78 -17.15
CA LEU A 429 10.62 25.93 -15.70
C LEU A 429 9.63 24.88 -15.16
N LEU A 430 8.50 24.69 -15.82
CA LEU A 430 7.51 23.68 -15.43
C LEU A 430 8.07 22.26 -15.49
N TYR A 431 8.91 21.95 -16.48
CA TYR A 431 9.62 20.67 -16.50
C TYR A 431 10.49 20.50 -15.27
N ARG A 432 11.34 21.47 -14.93
CA ARG A 432 12.21 21.39 -13.75
C ARG A 432 11.41 21.31 -12.46
N TRP A 433 10.36 22.12 -12.33
CA TRP A 433 9.49 22.15 -11.15
C TRP A 433 8.72 20.83 -10.96
N VAL A 434 8.07 20.33 -12.01
CA VAL A 434 7.30 19.08 -11.96
C VAL A 434 8.21 17.85 -11.90
N PHE A 435 9.47 17.90 -12.36
CA PHE A 435 10.41 16.78 -12.29
C PHE A 435 11.47 16.92 -11.18
N ALA A 436 11.30 17.86 -10.26
CA ALA A 436 12.14 17.97 -9.08
C ALA A 436 11.81 16.84 -8.09
N LEU A 437 12.74 15.89 -7.90
CA LEU A 437 12.51 14.69 -7.10
C LEU A 437 13.27 14.71 -5.78
N SER A 438 14.53 15.19 -5.79
CA SER A 438 15.31 15.39 -4.56
C SER A 438 15.00 16.75 -3.93
N GLU A 439 15.19 16.87 -2.62
CA GLU A 439 14.97 18.13 -1.89
C GLU A 439 15.75 19.29 -2.51
N GLU A 440 17.00 19.06 -2.91
CA GLU A 440 17.85 20.04 -3.61
C GLU A 440 17.26 20.48 -4.97
N GLU A 441 16.72 19.54 -5.77
CA GLU A 441 16.07 19.86 -7.05
C GLU A 441 14.77 20.66 -6.81
N LYS A 442 14.07 20.39 -5.71
CA LYS A 442 12.84 21.10 -5.33
C LYS A 442 13.15 22.52 -4.91
N GLU A 443 14.14 22.72 -4.04
CA GLU A 443 14.64 24.03 -3.61
C GLU A 443 15.04 24.90 -4.82
N GLU A 444 15.86 24.38 -5.73
CA GLU A 444 16.28 25.09 -6.94
C GLU A 444 15.09 25.52 -7.81
N ALA A 445 14.16 24.61 -8.07
CA ALA A 445 13.00 24.91 -8.90
C ALA A 445 12.01 25.87 -8.19
N ASP A 446 11.85 25.77 -6.88
CA ASP A 446 10.97 26.62 -6.08
C ASP A 446 11.51 28.05 -5.97
N GLU A 447 12.83 28.23 -5.91
CA GLU A 447 13.44 29.56 -6.00
C GLU A 447 13.13 30.25 -7.34
N GLU A 448 13.17 29.52 -8.45
CA GLU A 448 12.86 30.07 -9.76
C GLU A 448 11.37 30.40 -9.93
N VAL A 449 10.48 29.52 -9.45
CA VAL A 449 9.04 29.79 -9.38
C VAL A 449 8.76 31.05 -8.55
N THR A 450 9.52 31.26 -7.47
CA THR A 450 9.43 32.45 -6.63
C THR A 450 9.88 33.71 -7.37
N LYS A 451 11.01 33.64 -8.09
CA LYS A 451 11.53 34.75 -8.92
C LYS A 451 10.52 35.18 -10.00
N GLU A 452 9.81 34.23 -10.58
CA GLU A 452 8.75 34.47 -11.59
C GLU A 452 7.38 34.84 -11.00
N GLY A 453 7.22 34.80 -9.67
CA GLY A 453 5.96 35.15 -8.99
C GLY A 453 4.78 34.24 -9.36
N LEU A 454 5.02 32.95 -9.62
CA LEU A 454 4.02 32.05 -10.20
C LEU A 454 3.17 31.27 -9.16
N TRP A 455 3.48 31.34 -7.87
CA TRP A 455 2.87 30.51 -6.82
C TRP A 455 1.35 30.51 -6.82
N GLU A 456 0.69 31.68 -6.83
CA GLU A 456 -0.77 31.79 -6.82
C GLU A 456 -1.43 31.16 -8.07
N ARG A 457 -0.81 31.40 -9.23
CA ARG A 457 -1.29 30.85 -10.51
C ARG A 457 -1.11 29.34 -10.54
N LEU A 458 0.04 28.84 -10.10
CA LEU A 458 0.33 27.41 -10.00
C LEU A 458 -0.63 26.74 -9.03
N ASN A 459 -0.78 27.25 -7.80
CA ASN A 459 -1.69 26.72 -6.79
C ASN A 459 -3.13 26.61 -7.33
N THR A 460 -3.63 27.68 -7.96
CA THR A 460 -4.95 27.68 -8.60
C THR A 460 -5.08 26.58 -9.68
N LEU A 461 -4.06 26.42 -10.52
CA LEU A 461 -4.07 25.46 -11.61
C LEU A 461 -3.98 24.01 -11.08
N VAL A 462 -3.03 23.71 -10.19
CA VAL A 462 -2.86 22.37 -9.64
C VAL A 462 -4.05 21.92 -8.78
N ARG A 463 -4.81 22.83 -8.16
CA ARG A 463 -6.08 22.52 -7.45
C ARG A 463 -7.29 22.38 -8.39
N ARG A 464 -7.24 22.99 -9.58
CA ARG A 464 -8.34 22.99 -10.56
C ARG A 464 -8.29 21.84 -11.56
N VAL A 465 -7.12 21.25 -11.81
CA VAL A 465 -6.98 20.17 -12.78
C VAL A 465 -7.96 19.02 -12.47
N ARG A 466 -8.48 18.39 -13.53
CA ARG A 466 -9.39 17.24 -13.48
C ARG A 466 -8.79 16.14 -14.34
N VAL A 467 -8.60 14.97 -13.76
CA VAL A 467 -7.94 13.82 -14.38
C VAL A 467 -8.94 12.67 -14.43
N CYS A 468 -9.06 12.06 -15.61
CA CYS A 468 -9.99 10.97 -15.87
C CYS A 468 -9.22 9.83 -16.50
N ASP A 469 -9.25 8.66 -15.86
CA ASP A 469 -8.69 7.42 -16.38
C ASP A 469 -9.84 6.51 -16.86
N PRO A 470 -10.04 6.34 -18.19
CA PRO A 470 -11.18 5.62 -18.74
C PRO A 470 -11.01 4.09 -18.76
N ALA A 471 -9.86 3.57 -18.36
CA ALA A 471 -9.62 2.13 -18.23
C ALA A 471 -8.70 1.91 -17.03
N CYS A 472 -9.21 2.30 -15.86
CA CYS A 472 -8.33 2.57 -14.72
C CYS A 472 -7.72 1.31 -14.11
N GLY A 473 -8.22 0.12 -14.44
CA GLY A 473 -7.75 -1.14 -13.90
C GLY A 473 -7.70 -1.08 -12.37
N SER A 474 -6.57 -1.52 -11.81
CA SER A 474 -6.29 -1.44 -10.37
C SER A 474 -6.00 -0.02 -9.85
N GLY A 475 -6.13 1.04 -10.66
CA GLY A 475 -6.01 2.44 -10.24
C GLY A 475 -4.59 3.00 -10.26
N SER A 476 -3.63 2.35 -10.94
CA SER A 476 -2.22 2.72 -10.88
C SER A 476 -1.92 4.16 -11.35
N PHE A 477 -2.56 4.62 -12.44
CA PHE A 477 -2.46 6.02 -12.90
C PHE A 477 -3.18 7.01 -11.97
N LEU A 478 -4.31 6.63 -11.38
CA LEU A 478 -5.02 7.47 -10.41
C LEU A 478 -4.16 7.72 -9.17
N VAL A 479 -3.55 6.66 -8.62
CA VAL A 479 -2.62 6.76 -7.50
C VAL A 479 -1.37 7.55 -7.90
N GLY A 480 -0.79 7.26 -9.09
CA GLY A 480 0.38 7.98 -9.59
C GLY A 480 0.15 9.49 -9.71
N MET A 481 -0.96 9.88 -10.34
CA MET A 481 -1.33 11.30 -10.47
C MET A 481 -1.64 11.95 -9.13
N MET A 482 -2.29 11.24 -8.20
CA MET A 482 -2.55 11.75 -6.86
C MET A 482 -1.27 12.14 -6.15
N LEU A 483 -0.23 11.30 -6.18
CA LEU A 483 1.05 11.57 -5.53
C LEU A 483 1.77 12.77 -6.16
N VAL A 484 1.73 12.90 -7.49
CA VAL A 484 2.31 14.07 -8.19
C VAL A 484 1.57 15.36 -7.79
N LEU A 485 0.24 15.33 -7.74
CA LEU A 485 -0.55 16.49 -7.32
C LEU A 485 -0.38 16.82 -5.83
N ASP A 486 -0.24 15.81 -4.98
CA ASP A 486 0.01 15.97 -3.54
C ASP A 486 1.34 16.69 -3.28
N ASP A 487 2.43 16.25 -3.93
CA ASP A 487 3.75 16.90 -3.83
C ASP A 487 3.73 18.36 -4.29
N LEU A 488 3.16 18.62 -5.47
CA LEU A 488 3.13 19.98 -6.03
C LEU A 488 2.22 20.93 -5.25
N GLN A 489 1.09 20.43 -4.73
CA GLN A 489 0.21 21.22 -3.88
C GLN A 489 0.85 21.47 -2.51
N ALA A 490 1.55 20.50 -1.91
CA ALA A 490 2.29 20.71 -0.66
C ALA A 490 3.33 21.83 -0.79
N ARG A 491 4.07 21.88 -1.90
CA ARG A 491 5.04 22.95 -2.20
C ARG A 491 4.36 24.31 -2.35
N CYS A 492 3.21 24.36 -3.04
CA CYS A 492 2.41 25.59 -3.14
C CYS A 492 1.92 26.06 -1.77
N ASP A 493 1.41 25.14 -0.94
CA ASP A 493 0.88 25.44 0.38
C ASP A 493 1.98 25.99 1.30
N GLN A 494 3.16 25.37 1.29
CA GLN A 494 4.33 25.84 2.03
C GLN A 494 4.78 27.24 1.58
N ALA A 495 4.83 27.50 0.26
CA ALA A 495 5.25 28.79 -0.28
C ALA A 495 4.23 29.92 0.01
N LEU A 496 2.95 29.59 0.09
CA LEU A 496 1.86 30.54 0.34
C LEU A 496 1.46 30.66 1.82
N GLY A 497 1.99 29.79 2.69
CA GLY A 497 1.65 29.76 4.12
C GLY A 497 0.25 29.19 4.40
N GLU A 498 -0.25 28.31 3.54
CA GLU A 498 -1.53 27.61 3.72
C GLU A 498 -1.31 26.36 4.59
N GLU A 499 -2.16 26.18 5.61
CA GLU A 499 -2.12 25.00 6.47
C GLU A 499 -3.13 23.95 5.99
N GLU A 500 -2.65 22.88 5.36
CA GLU A 500 -3.46 21.71 4.98
C GLU A 500 -2.67 20.42 5.26
N THR A 501 -3.26 19.51 6.01
CA THR A 501 -2.60 18.22 6.30
C THR A 501 -2.50 17.35 5.04
N PRO A 502 -1.53 16.42 4.96
CA PRO A 502 -1.45 15.49 3.83
C PRO A 502 -2.75 14.71 3.59
N TYR A 503 -3.45 14.32 4.65
CA TYR A 503 -4.73 13.62 4.54
C TYR A 503 -5.83 14.51 3.95
N GLU A 504 -5.99 15.75 4.43
CA GLU A 504 -6.98 16.69 3.89
C GLU A 504 -6.72 16.98 2.41
N ARG A 505 -5.46 17.23 2.07
CA ARG A 505 -5.03 17.50 0.69
C ARG A 505 -5.30 16.31 -0.24
N ARG A 506 -4.88 15.10 0.13
CA ARG A 506 -5.16 13.88 -0.67
C ARG A 506 -6.66 13.60 -0.77
N LYS A 507 -7.41 13.76 0.32
CA LYS A 507 -8.87 13.60 0.34
C LYS A 507 -9.53 14.59 -0.61
N ARG A 508 -9.07 15.85 -0.64
CA ARG A 508 -9.55 16.88 -1.58
C ARG A 508 -9.17 16.56 -3.03
N ILE A 509 -7.94 16.13 -3.30
CA ILE A 509 -7.50 15.69 -4.64
C ILE A 509 -8.41 14.56 -5.13
N LEU A 510 -8.66 13.55 -4.31
CA LEU A 510 -9.55 12.44 -4.63
C LEU A 510 -11.00 12.88 -4.84
N GLN A 511 -11.50 13.82 -4.02
CA GLN A 511 -12.86 14.35 -4.12
C GLN A 511 -13.07 15.20 -5.37
N ASP A 512 -12.09 16.01 -5.74
CA ASP A 512 -12.31 17.10 -6.70
C ASP A 512 -11.68 16.82 -8.06
N GLN A 513 -10.58 16.07 -8.09
CA GLN A 513 -9.67 16.02 -9.22
C GLN A 513 -9.62 14.68 -9.93
N LEU A 514 -9.85 13.55 -9.23
CA LEU A 514 -9.66 12.21 -9.80
C LEU A 514 -10.99 11.52 -10.15
N TYR A 515 -11.01 10.89 -11.32
CA TYR A 515 -12.14 10.12 -11.84
C TYR A 515 -11.62 8.89 -12.59
N GLY A 516 -12.27 7.74 -12.41
CA GLY A 516 -11.89 6.47 -13.03
C GLY A 516 -13.10 5.70 -13.55
N VAL A 517 -12.92 4.97 -14.64
CA VAL A 517 -13.89 4.01 -15.16
C VAL A 517 -13.17 2.74 -15.54
N ASP A 518 -13.77 1.59 -15.25
CA ASP A 518 -13.30 0.30 -15.74
C ASP A 518 -14.50 -0.62 -16.02
N VAL A 519 -14.40 -1.48 -17.03
CA VAL A 519 -15.46 -2.43 -17.37
C VAL A 519 -15.65 -3.48 -16.28
N MET A 520 -14.58 -3.80 -15.56
CA MET A 520 -14.59 -4.82 -14.53
C MET A 520 -14.88 -4.21 -13.15
N GLU A 521 -15.99 -4.62 -12.51
CA GLU A 521 -16.34 -4.10 -11.18
C GLU A 521 -15.22 -4.33 -10.16
N TRP A 522 -14.59 -5.51 -10.16
CA TRP A 522 -13.54 -5.83 -9.21
C TRP A 522 -12.32 -4.91 -9.38
N ALA A 523 -11.96 -4.49 -10.60
CA ALA A 523 -10.83 -3.60 -10.85
C ALA A 523 -11.07 -2.24 -10.18
N VAL A 524 -12.29 -1.73 -10.34
CA VAL A 524 -12.77 -0.54 -9.62
C VAL A 524 -12.64 -0.71 -8.10
N ARG A 525 -12.99 -1.88 -7.53
CA ARG A 525 -12.84 -2.12 -6.08
C ARG A 525 -11.39 -2.11 -5.61
N VAL A 526 -10.48 -2.63 -6.42
CA VAL A 526 -9.05 -2.61 -6.11
C VAL A 526 -8.51 -1.18 -6.19
N ALA A 527 -8.92 -0.41 -7.20
CA ALA A 527 -8.58 1.00 -7.30
C ALA A 527 -9.11 1.80 -6.10
N GLU A 528 -10.35 1.56 -5.66
CA GLU A 528 -10.92 2.14 -4.44
C GLU A 528 -10.08 1.80 -3.20
N LEU A 529 -9.72 0.51 -3.04
CA LEU A 529 -8.90 0.02 -1.95
C LEU A 529 -7.54 0.72 -1.88
N ARG A 530 -6.84 0.80 -3.01
CA ARG A 530 -5.53 1.46 -3.10
C ARG A 530 -5.64 2.94 -2.79
N LEU A 531 -6.63 3.64 -3.35
CA LEU A 531 -6.86 5.06 -3.07
C LEU A 531 -7.18 5.31 -1.59
N TRP A 532 -7.94 4.42 -0.93
CA TRP A 532 -8.15 4.48 0.53
C TRP A 532 -6.85 4.28 1.31
N LEU A 533 -6.03 3.30 0.93
CA LEU A 533 -4.73 3.06 1.57
C LEU A 533 -3.83 4.30 1.46
N GLN A 534 -3.82 4.96 0.30
CA GLN A 534 -3.06 6.20 0.08
C GLN A 534 -3.48 7.37 0.98
N LEU A 535 -4.76 7.46 1.34
CA LEU A 535 -5.23 8.49 2.29
C LEU A 535 -4.59 8.29 3.66
N ILE A 536 -4.39 7.05 4.09
CA ILE A 536 -3.99 6.73 5.46
C ILE A 536 -2.47 6.57 5.65
N VAL A 537 -1.68 6.40 4.58
CA VAL A 537 -0.23 6.08 4.64
C VAL A 537 0.59 7.06 5.47
N GLU A 538 0.25 8.34 5.49
CA GLU A 538 1.05 9.38 6.15
C GLU A 538 0.23 10.24 7.11
N THR A 539 -0.89 9.70 7.60
CA THR A 539 -1.74 10.43 8.55
C THR A 539 -1.44 10.04 9.99
N GLU A 540 -0.88 10.98 10.73
CA GLU A 540 -0.93 10.99 12.19
C GLU A 540 -2.27 11.62 12.60
N LEU A 541 -3.33 10.82 12.61
CA LEU A 541 -4.65 11.26 13.06
C LEU A 541 -4.70 11.28 14.59
N HIS A 542 -5.34 12.31 15.15
CA HIS A 542 -5.66 12.28 16.57
C HIS A 542 -6.69 11.17 16.86
N PRO A 543 -6.65 10.50 18.04
CA PRO A 543 -7.60 9.45 18.38
C PRO A 543 -9.07 9.85 18.22
N ALA A 544 -9.41 11.11 18.49
CA ALA A 544 -10.77 11.63 18.27
C ALA A 544 -11.19 11.59 16.79
N GLU A 545 -10.29 11.91 15.86
CA GLU A 545 -10.58 11.92 14.43
C GLU A 545 -10.82 10.51 13.87
N LEU A 546 -10.16 9.50 14.46
CA LEU A 546 -10.37 8.10 14.11
C LEU A 546 -11.80 7.63 14.41
N HIS A 547 -12.47 8.18 15.42
CA HIS A 547 -13.78 7.70 15.86
C HIS A 547 -14.95 8.56 15.38
N PHE A 548 -14.80 9.89 15.32
CA PHE A 548 -15.93 10.79 15.11
C PHE A 548 -16.22 11.11 13.64
N LYS A 549 -15.28 10.84 12.73
CA LYS A 549 -15.45 11.11 11.30
C LYS A 549 -15.12 9.89 10.46
N PRO A 550 -15.84 9.68 9.34
CA PRO A 550 -15.50 8.65 8.39
C PRO A 550 -14.11 8.93 7.80
N LEU A 551 -13.19 7.99 8.01
CA LEU A 551 -11.82 8.07 7.50
C LEU A 551 -11.77 7.82 6.00
N LEU A 552 -12.57 6.89 5.50
CA LEU A 552 -12.58 6.56 4.08
C LEU A 552 -13.79 7.21 3.40
N PRO A 553 -13.57 7.96 2.30
CA PRO A 553 -14.67 8.53 1.53
C PRO A 553 -15.38 7.49 0.66
N ASN A 554 -16.64 7.77 0.32
CA ASN A 554 -17.38 6.95 -0.65
C ASN A 554 -16.95 7.30 -2.09
N LEU A 555 -16.48 6.29 -2.83
CA LEU A 555 -15.84 6.47 -4.14
C LEU A 555 -16.73 6.15 -5.35
N ASN A 556 -17.96 5.68 -5.15
CA ASN A 556 -18.89 5.24 -6.22
C ASN A 556 -19.23 6.30 -7.29
N PHE A 557 -19.02 7.59 -6.98
CA PHE A 557 -19.22 8.71 -7.92
C PHE A 557 -17.92 9.27 -8.49
N LYS A 558 -16.78 8.65 -8.14
CA LYS A 558 -15.43 8.96 -8.61
C LYS A 558 -14.89 7.83 -9.47
N LEU A 559 -15.02 6.60 -8.99
CA LEU A 559 -14.74 5.41 -9.75
C LEU A 559 -16.03 4.65 -10.06
N ARG A 560 -16.18 4.17 -11.30
CA ARG A 560 -17.41 3.50 -11.74
C ARG A 560 -17.12 2.26 -12.57
N PRO A 561 -17.83 1.14 -12.32
CA PRO A 561 -17.89 0.08 -13.30
C PRO A 561 -18.67 0.57 -14.52
N GLY A 562 -18.11 0.38 -15.71
CA GLY A 562 -18.74 0.78 -16.97
C GLY A 562 -17.81 0.60 -18.17
N ASP A 563 -18.40 0.44 -19.34
CA ASP A 563 -17.65 0.40 -20.60
C ASP A 563 -17.44 1.83 -21.11
N SER A 564 -16.20 2.30 -21.08
CA SER A 564 -15.82 3.65 -21.55
C SER A 564 -15.97 3.86 -23.06
N LEU A 565 -16.19 2.79 -23.84
CA LEU A 565 -16.54 2.88 -25.25
C LEU A 565 -18.03 3.22 -25.45
N LEU A 566 -18.86 2.97 -24.43
CA LEU A 566 -20.29 3.26 -24.47
C LEU A 566 -20.59 4.61 -23.82
N GLN A 567 -21.47 5.37 -24.45
CA GLN A 567 -21.97 6.63 -23.89
C GLN A 567 -23.33 6.41 -23.23
N THR A 568 -23.41 5.50 -22.26
CA THR A 568 -24.68 5.18 -21.60
C THR A 568 -24.72 5.68 -20.16
N LEU A 569 -25.91 6.04 -19.70
CA LEU A 569 -26.20 6.34 -18.30
C LEU A 569 -27.47 5.61 -17.88
N GLY A 570 -27.31 4.49 -17.17
CA GLY A 570 -28.43 3.59 -16.91
C GLY A 570 -28.98 3.03 -18.22
N ASP A 571 -30.26 3.27 -18.48
CA ASP A 571 -30.96 2.89 -19.71
C ASP A 571 -30.88 3.96 -20.82
N LEU A 572 -30.23 5.10 -20.57
CA LEU A 572 -30.11 6.18 -21.56
C LEU A 572 -28.88 6.01 -22.44
N ASP A 573 -29.10 6.03 -23.75
CA ASP A 573 -28.03 6.14 -24.74
C ASP A 573 -27.76 7.61 -25.11
N LEU A 574 -26.57 8.10 -24.77
CA LEU A 574 -26.10 9.44 -25.07
C LEU A 574 -25.29 9.50 -26.36
N SER A 575 -25.00 8.36 -27.01
CA SER A 575 -24.23 8.29 -28.26
C SER A 575 -24.76 9.16 -29.41
N PRO A 576 -26.08 9.42 -29.53
CA PRO A 576 -26.60 10.32 -30.57
C PRO A 576 -26.20 11.79 -30.37
N PHE A 577 -25.72 12.17 -29.19
CA PHE A 577 -25.54 13.57 -28.81
C PHE A 577 -24.06 13.92 -28.62
N ARG A 578 -23.57 14.91 -29.39
CA ARG A 578 -22.24 15.47 -29.10
C ARG A 578 -22.34 16.48 -27.95
N ARG A 579 -21.31 16.56 -27.10
CA ARG A 579 -21.29 17.52 -25.96
C ARG A 579 -21.51 18.99 -26.38
N ARG A 580 -21.09 19.38 -27.58
CA ARG A 580 -21.32 20.74 -28.13
C ARG A 580 -22.79 20.98 -28.51
N GLU A 581 -23.57 19.93 -28.66
CA GLU A 581 -24.96 19.92 -29.13
C GLU A 581 -25.97 19.71 -27.98
N LEU A 582 -25.50 19.53 -26.73
CA LEU A 582 -26.32 19.44 -25.52
C LEU A 582 -26.15 20.70 -24.62
N PRO A 583 -26.73 21.86 -24.99
CA PRO A 583 -26.68 23.03 -24.14
C PRO A 583 -27.54 22.80 -22.89
N ILE A 584 -26.89 22.75 -21.72
CA ILE A 584 -27.58 22.59 -20.44
C ILE A 584 -28.56 23.75 -20.22
N PRO A 585 -29.88 23.50 -20.11
CA PRO A 585 -30.88 24.53 -19.86
C PRO A 585 -30.56 25.33 -18.60
N ARG A 586 -30.77 26.66 -18.63
CA ARG A 586 -30.45 27.55 -17.50
C ARG A 586 -31.15 27.12 -16.20
N HIS A 587 -32.38 26.65 -16.28
CA HIS A 587 -33.16 26.20 -15.13
C HIS A 587 -32.62 24.91 -14.49
N LEU A 588 -31.91 24.06 -15.25
CA LEU A 588 -31.28 22.84 -14.75
C LEU A 588 -29.92 23.08 -14.08
N LYS A 589 -29.28 24.24 -14.31
CA LYS A 589 -27.98 24.58 -13.68
C LYS A 589 -28.06 24.52 -12.15
N GLY A 590 -29.15 25.00 -11.56
CA GLY A 590 -29.37 24.92 -10.11
C GLY A 590 -29.42 23.48 -9.60
N ARG A 591 -30.16 22.61 -10.31
CA ARG A 591 -30.26 21.17 -9.99
C ARG A 591 -28.92 20.46 -10.12
N ILE A 592 -28.13 20.78 -11.15
CA ILE A 592 -26.76 20.23 -11.31
C ILE A 592 -25.87 20.64 -10.13
N THR A 593 -25.92 21.92 -9.72
CA THR A 593 -25.14 22.40 -8.56
C THR A 593 -25.56 21.70 -7.28
N GLN A 594 -26.87 21.53 -7.05
CA GLN A 594 -27.40 20.80 -5.90
C GLN A 594 -26.96 19.32 -5.91
N LEU A 595 -27.09 18.62 -7.04
CA LEU A 595 -26.66 17.23 -7.18
C LEU A 595 -25.15 17.09 -6.94
N LYS A 596 -24.33 18.02 -7.45
CA LYS A 596 -22.89 18.06 -7.15
C LYS A 596 -22.64 18.22 -5.65
N GLY A 597 -23.36 19.11 -4.98
CA GLY A 597 -23.26 19.30 -3.52
C GLY A 597 -23.67 18.04 -2.73
N LYS A 598 -24.75 17.37 -3.14
CA LYS A 598 -25.17 16.08 -2.55
C LYS A 598 -24.12 14.99 -2.75
N LYS A 599 -23.57 14.85 -3.96
CA LYS A 599 -22.48 13.89 -4.24
C LYS A 599 -21.20 14.17 -3.42
N ARG A 600 -20.87 15.44 -3.17
CA ARG A 600 -19.75 15.81 -2.27
C ARG A 600 -20.00 15.36 -0.83
N ARG A 601 -21.17 15.65 -0.28
CA ARG A 601 -21.52 15.21 1.09
C ARG A 601 -21.57 13.68 1.21
N PHE A 602 -22.07 13.00 0.17
CA PHE A 602 -22.03 11.53 0.09
C PHE A 602 -20.60 11.00 0.07
N PHE A 603 -19.71 11.59 -0.74
CA PHE A 603 -18.29 11.25 -0.74
C PHE A 603 -17.68 11.40 0.66
N GLN A 604 -18.01 12.48 1.37
CA GLN A 604 -17.49 12.74 2.72
C GLN A 604 -18.10 11.85 3.81
N GLY A 605 -19.17 11.10 3.54
CA GLY A 605 -19.90 10.32 4.54
C GLY A 605 -20.67 11.17 5.56
N GLU A 606 -20.91 12.45 5.26
CA GLU A 606 -21.53 13.43 6.17
C GLU A 606 -23.07 13.45 6.11
N ALA A 607 -23.67 12.63 5.25
CA ALA A 607 -25.12 12.61 5.00
C ALA A 607 -25.64 11.15 5.01
N PRO A 608 -25.96 10.59 6.19
CA PRO A 608 -26.39 9.20 6.32
C PRO A 608 -27.76 8.91 5.66
N ASP A 609 -28.54 9.96 5.38
CA ASP A 609 -29.79 9.90 4.62
C ASP A 609 -29.58 9.77 3.10
N LEU A 610 -28.40 10.13 2.59
CA LEU A 610 -28.07 10.01 1.18
C LEU A 610 -27.55 8.61 0.87
N THR A 611 -28.27 7.89 0.02
CA THR A 611 -27.85 6.58 -0.48
C THR A 611 -27.35 6.67 -1.91
N GLU A 612 -26.44 5.76 -2.30
CA GLU A 612 -25.97 5.65 -3.68
C GLU A 612 -27.14 5.53 -4.68
N THR A 613 -28.14 4.70 -4.36
CA THR A 613 -29.32 4.49 -5.19
C THR A 613 -30.12 5.78 -5.40
N THR A 614 -30.36 6.56 -4.34
CA THR A 614 -31.09 7.84 -4.46
C THR A 614 -30.36 8.82 -5.38
N LEU A 615 -29.02 8.90 -5.26
CA LEU A 615 -28.19 9.79 -6.07
C LEU A 615 -28.08 9.33 -7.53
N LYS A 616 -28.01 8.02 -7.78
CA LYS A 616 -28.06 7.45 -9.14
C LYS A 616 -29.40 7.76 -9.82
N ASN A 617 -30.51 7.61 -9.11
CA ASN A 617 -31.84 7.93 -9.65
C ASN A 617 -32.00 9.44 -9.94
N GLU A 618 -31.52 10.30 -9.04
CA GLU A 618 -31.55 11.76 -9.25
C GLU A 618 -30.66 12.17 -10.44
N GLU A 619 -29.49 11.55 -10.58
CA GLU A 619 -28.61 11.74 -11.75
C GLU A 619 -29.31 11.30 -13.04
N LEU A 620 -29.89 10.10 -13.07
CA LEU A 620 -30.58 9.57 -14.24
C LEU A 620 -31.72 10.50 -14.68
N ASN A 621 -32.58 10.91 -13.75
CA ASN A 621 -33.68 11.82 -14.04
C ASN A 621 -33.19 13.19 -14.53
N LEU A 622 -32.09 13.71 -13.96
CA LEU A 622 -31.51 14.97 -14.42
C LEU A 622 -31.00 14.89 -15.86
N PHE A 623 -30.39 13.77 -16.25
CA PHE A 623 -29.97 13.56 -17.63
C PHE A 623 -31.16 13.35 -18.57
N ARG A 624 -32.23 12.68 -18.13
CA ARG A 624 -33.50 12.62 -18.88
C ARG A 624 -34.09 13.98 -19.17
N ASP A 625 -33.94 14.94 -18.25
CA ASP A 625 -34.41 16.32 -18.46
C ASP A 625 -33.47 17.17 -19.33
N ILE A 626 -32.21 16.74 -19.50
CA ILE A 626 -31.22 17.42 -20.36
C ILE A 626 -31.39 17.00 -21.82
N LEU A 627 -31.70 15.73 -22.06
CA LEU A 627 -32.04 15.17 -23.37
C LEU A 627 -33.44 15.63 -23.79
#